data_AF-A0A519GG92-F1
#
_entry.id   AF-A0A519GG92-F1
#
_cell.length_a   1.000
_cell.length_b   1.000
_cell.length_c   1.000
_cell.angle_alpha   90.00
_cell.angle_beta   90.00
_cell.angle_gamma   90.00
#
_symmetry.space_group_name_H-M   'P 1'
#
loop_
_entity.id
_entity.type
_entity.pdbx_description
1 polymer ?
#
loop_
_entity_poly.entity_id
_entity_poly.type
_entity_poly.pdbx_seq_one_letter_code
_entity_poly.pdbx_strand_id
1 'polypeptide(L)'
;MLAAESPPQATKHGLAAGDAARPERADWTIDQGWDRYTPAEHAVWKTLFERQTKLLPGRACDEFVEGMKNLPIGADEIPNFERLSDVLMQRTGWQVVAVPGLVPDEVFFEHLANRRFPSGQFIRRADQLDYLEEPDVFHDVFGHVPMLMNPAIADYIQAYGIGGLRAQKLGVLDKLARVYWYTVEFG
;
A
#
# COMPACT_ATOMS: atom_id res chain seq x y z
N MET A 1 16.75 -15.95 -39.28
CA MET A 1 17.07 -15.60 -37.89
C MET A 1 15.84 -14.88 -37.35
N LEU A 2 14.94 -15.63 -36.70
CA LEU A 2 13.69 -15.09 -36.15
C LEU A 2 14.02 -14.39 -34.84
N ALA A 3 13.74 -13.09 -34.75
CA ALA A 3 13.85 -12.37 -33.49
C ALA A 3 12.80 -12.92 -32.53
N ALA A 4 13.25 -13.46 -31.39
CA ALA A 4 12.36 -13.83 -30.31
C ALA A 4 11.76 -12.53 -29.74
N GLU A 5 10.44 -12.40 -29.79
CA GLU A 5 9.73 -11.35 -29.07
C GLU A 5 10.06 -11.49 -27.58
N SER A 6 10.45 -10.38 -26.97
CA SER A 6 10.62 -10.32 -25.53
C SER A 6 9.25 -10.53 -24.86
N PRO A 7 9.17 -11.31 -23.77
CA PRO A 7 7.90 -11.52 -23.08
C PRO A 7 7.35 -10.16 -22.59
N PRO A 8 6.01 -9.99 -22.56
CA PRO A 8 5.40 -8.77 -22.06
C PRO A 8 5.88 -8.51 -20.63
N GLN A 9 6.39 -7.30 -20.40
CA GLN A 9 6.82 -6.86 -19.09
C GLN A 9 5.57 -6.80 -18.19
N ALA A 10 5.56 -7.59 -17.12
CA ALA A 10 4.47 -7.57 -16.14
C ALA A 10 4.33 -6.14 -15.62
N THR A 11 3.18 -5.54 -15.88
CA THR A 11 2.79 -4.24 -15.35
C THR A 11 2.77 -4.37 -13.83
N LYS A 12 3.71 -3.72 -13.14
CA LYS A 12 3.83 -3.80 -11.66
C LYS A 12 2.64 -3.16 -10.95
N HIS A 13 1.82 -2.41 -11.67
CA HIS A 13 0.54 -1.85 -11.26
C HIS A 13 -0.49 -2.22 -12.34
N GLY A 14 -1.74 -2.43 -11.94
CA GLY A 14 -2.81 -2.91 -12.82
C GLY A 14 -3.48 -4.19 -12.32
N LEU A 15 -4.65 -4.49 -12.92
CA LEU A 15 -5.55 -5.58 -12.53
C LEU A 15 -4.90 -6.96 -12.69
N ALA A 16 -4.22 -7.47 -11.66
CA ALA A 16 -3.76 -8.86 -11.66
C ALA A 16 -4.94 -9.86 -11.63
N ALA A 17 -6.09 -9.47 -11.05
CA ALA A 17 -7.24 -10.34 -10.87
C ALA A 17 -8.27 -10.32 -12.04
N GLY A 18 -8.07 -9.47 -13.06
CA GLY A 18 -9.06 -9.27 -14.13
C GLY A 18 -10.40 -8.68 -13.67
N ASP A 19 -11.35 -8.55 -14.60
CA ASP A 19 -12.67 -7.92 -14.35
C ASP A 19 -13.57 -8.68 -13.35
N ALA A 20 -13.26 -9.95 -13.05
CA ALA A 20 -14.09 -10.80 -12.19
C ALA A 20 -14.07 -10.37 -10.71
N ALA A 21 -13.09 -9.56 -10.30
CA ALA A 21 -12.93 -9.04 -8.95
C ALA A 21 -13.34 -7.56 -8.82
N ARG A 22 -13.99 -6.97 -9.83
CA ARG A 22 -14.41 -5.57 -9.80
C ARG A 22 -15.49 -5.35 -8.73
N PRO A 23 -15.28 -4.45 -7.76
CA PRO A 23 -16.28 -4.13 -6.74
C PRO A 23 -17.38 -3.20 -7.29
N GLU A 24 -18.44 -3.01 -6.49
CA GLU A 24 -19.57 -2.15 -6.87
C GLU A 24 -19.20 -0.66 -6.95
N ARG A 25 -18.27 -0.20 -6.09
CA ARG A 25 -17.86 1.21 -6.04
C ARG A 25 -16.94 1.53 -7.22
N ALA A 26 -17.22 2.65 -7.90
CA ALA A 26 -16.48 3.05 -9.10
C ALA A 26 -15.00 3.34 -8.84
N ASP A 27 -14.64 3.75 -7.62
CA ASP A 27 -13.27 3.98 -7.19
C ASP A 27 -12.60 2.74 -6.62
N TRP A 28 -13.16 1.54 -6.82
CA TRP A 28 -12.60 0.26 -6.36
C TRP A 28 -12.50 0.08 -4.85
N THR A 29 -13.02 1.02 -4.06
CA THR A 29 -13.04 0.85 -2.61
C THR A 29 -14.03 -0.23 -2.19
N ILE A 30 -13.72 -0.89 -1.08
CA ILE A 30 -14.58 -1.84 -0.38
C ILE A 30 -14.57 -1.50 1.11
N ASP A 31 -15.48 -2.11 1.86
CA ASP A 31 -15.41 -2.05 3.32
C ASP A 31 -14.31 -3.00 3.80
N GLN A 32 -13.43 -2.54 4.70
CA GLN A 32 -12.33 -3.36 5.24
C GLN A 32 -12.82 -4.67 5.88
N GLY A 33 -14.06 -4.68 6.39
CA GLY A 33 -14.62 -5.84 7.07
C GLY A 33 -13.80 -6.28 8.29
N TRP A 34 -13.28 -5.32 9.07
CA TRP A 34 -12.32 -5.55 10.16
C TRP A 34 -12.73 -6.67 11.14
N ASP A 35 -14.02 -6.73 11.51
CA ASP A 35 -14.55 -7.77 12.41
C ASP A 35 -14.51 -9.21 11.83
N ARG A 36 -14.16 -9.36 10.55
CA ARG A 36 -14.05 -10.66 9.87
C ARG A 36 -12.65 -11.26 9.96
N TYR A 37 -11.64 -10.49 10.37
CA TYR A 37 -10.31 -11.04 10.61
C TYR A 37 -10.37 -12.09 11.71
N THR A 38 -9.80 -13.24 11.41
CA THR A 38 -9.74 -14.36 12.34
C THR A 38 -8.61 -14.15 13.35
N PRO A 39 -8.68 -14.82 14.52
CA PRO A 39 -7.56 -14.83 15.47
C PRO A 39 -6.24 -15.32 14.85
N ALA A 40 -6.30 -16.21 13.85
CA ALA A 40 -5.13 -16.69 13.13
C ALA A 40 -4.49 -15.60 12.26
N GLU A 41 -5.28 -14.78 11.59
CA GLU A 41 -4.80 -13.65 10.79
C GLU A 41 -4.16 -12.57 11.69
N HIS A 42 -4.78 -12.25 12.83
CA HIS A 42 -4.17 -11.38 13.83
C HIS A 42 -2.85 -11.95 14.39
N ALA A 43 -2.75 -13.27 14.57
CA ALA A 43 -1.50 -13.91 15.00
C ALA A 43 -0.38 -13.81 13.94
N VAL A 44 -0.72 -13.90 12.65
CA VAL A 44 0.23 -13.65 11.55
C VAL A 44 0.73 -12.21 11.60
N TRP A 45 -0.18 -11.24 11.73
CA TRP A 45 0.16 -9.82 11.89
C TRP A 45 1.13 -9.61 13.05
N LYS A 46 0.80 -10.16 14.23
CA LYS A 46 1.64 -10.09 15.42
C LYS A 46 3.05 -10.61 15.19
N THR A 47 3.15 -11.77 14.56
CA THR A 47 4.44 -12.41 14.24
C THR A 47 5.28 -11.52 13.33
N LEU A 48 4.68 -10.96 12.27
CA LEU A 48 5.36 -10.07 11.33
C LEU A 48 5.77 -8.75 12.01
N PHE A 49 4.88 -8.14 12.77
CA PHE A 49 5.11 -6.89 13.49
C PHE A 49 6.26 -7.02 14.49
N GLU A 50 6.23 -8.03 15.35
CA GLU A 50 7.27 -8.27 16.35
C GLU A 50 8.63 -8.58 15.69
N ARG A 51 8.63 -9.33 14.58
CA ARG A 51 9.85 -9.60 13.82
C ARG A 51 10.46 -8.31 13.28
N GLN A 52 9.67 -7.49 12.61
CA GLN A 52 10.17 -6.26 11.97
C GLN A 52 10.58 -5.23 13.01
N THR A 53 9.76 -4.98 14.04
CA THR A 53 10.08 -3.98 15.08
C THR A 53 11.37 -4.27 15.85
N LYS A 54 11.80 -5.54 15.94
CA LYS A 54 13.13 -5.91 16.47
C LYS A 54 14.28 -5.56 15.52
N LEU A 55 14.04 -5.52 14.20
CA LEU A 55 15.05 -5.26 13.18
C LEU A 55 15.20 -3.77 12.84
N LEU A 56 14.12 -2.98 12.92
CA LEU A 56 14.10 -1.58 12.48
C LEU A 56 15.11 -0.64 13.18
N PRO A 57 15.43 -0.76 14.48
CA PRO A 57 16.36 0.16 15.14
C PRO A 57 17.74 0.18 14.46
N GLY A 58 18.19 1.37 14.05
CA GLY A 58 19.43 1.55 13.30
C GLY A 58 19.39 1.11 11.83
N ARG A 59 18.19 0.79 11.30
CA ARG A 59 17.97 0.44 9.88
C ARG A 59 16.95 1.33 9.21
N ALA A 60 15.77 1.50 9.82
CA ALA A 60 14.76 2.43 9.34
C ALA A 60 15.13 3.86 9.73
N CYS A 61 14.68 4.83 8.93
CA CYS A 61 14.82 6.24 9.27
C CYS A 61 13.99 6.60 10.52
N ASP A 62 14.39 7.67 11.19
CA ASP A 62 13.74 8.13 12.42
C ASP A 62 12.27 8.52 12.16
N GLU A 63 11.96 9.07 10.98
CA GLU A 63 10.61 9.45 10.57
C GLU A 63 9.67 8.24 10.48
N PHE A 64 10.16 7.08 10.00
CA PHE A 64 9.37 5.85 9.98
C PHE A 64 9.03 5.41 11.41
N VAL A 65 10.05 5.40 12.28
CA VAL A 65 9.90 4.97 13.68
C VAL A 65 9.00 5.94 14.46
N GLU A 66 9.08 7.24 14.19
CA GLU A 66 8.19 8.25 14.76
C GLU A 66 6.75 8.09 14.24
N GLY A 67 6.57 7.85 12.93
CA GLY A 67 5.26 7.58 12.34
C GLY A 67 4.58 6.38 12.97
N MET A 68 5.31 5.28 13.16
CA MET A 68 4.81 4.07 13.84
C MET A 68 4.34 4.36 15.27
N LYS A 69 5.03 5.22 16.02
CA LYS A 69 4.65 5.59 17.40
C LYS A 69 3.39 6.45 17.48
N ASN A 70 3.14 7.25 16.44
CA ASN A 70 2.06 8.22 16.40
C ASN A 70 0.78 7.68 15.74
N LEU A 71 0.81 6.48 15.17
CA LEU A 71 -0.36 5.81 14.61
C LEU A 71 -0.90 4.75 15.58
N PRO A 72 -2.21 4.46 15.56
CA PRO A 72 -2.81 3.36 16.32
C PRO A 72 -2.49 2.01 15.65
N ILE A 73 -1.21 1.69 15.50
CA ILE A 73 -0.68 0.44 14.97
C ILE A 73 0.10 -0.26 16.08
N GLY A 74 -0.27 -1.50 16.39
CA GLY A 74 0.39 -2.33 17.39
C GLY A 74 0.54 -3.77 16.95
N ALA A 75 1.13 -4.60 17.79
CA ALA A 75 1.38 -6.01 17.49
C ALA A 75 0.11 -6.87 17.59
N ASP A 76 -0.88 -6.47 18.39
CA ASP A 76 -1.92 -7.41 18.84
C ASP A 76 -3.02 -7.69 17.82
N GLU A 77 -3.29 -6.76 16.91
CA GLU A 77 -4.34 -6.89 15.90
C GLU A 77 -3.97 -6.19 14.59
N ILE A 78 -4.58 -6.66 13.49
CA ILE A 78 -4.49 -5.97 12.20
C ILE A 78 -5.15 -4.59 12.38
N PRO A 79 -4.53 -3.48 11.95
CA PRO A 79 -5.07 -2.15 12.20
C PRO A 79 -6.44 -1.93 11.55
N ASN A 80 -7.34 -1.28 12.29
CA ASN A 80 -8.59 -0.78 11.75
C ASN A 80 -8.34 0.49 10.91
N PHE A 81 -8.76 0.49 9.65
CA PHE A 81 -8.44 1.57 8.71
C PHE A 81 -9.14 2.89 9.04
N GLU A 82 -10.33 2.85 9.65
CA GLU A 82 -11.03 4.06 10.08
C GLU A 82 -10.23 4.75 11.21
N ARG A 83 -9.82 3.99 12.23
CA ARG A 83 -9.00 4.52 13.33
C ARG A 83 -7.65 5.07 12.85
N LEU A 84 -7.01 4.40 11.89
CA LEU A 84 -5.79 4.92 11.27
C LEU A 84 -6.03 6.21 10.52
N SER A 85 -7.11 6.24 9.73
CA SER A 85 -7.48 7.38 8.92
C SER A 85 -7.84 8.60 9.75
N ASP A 86 -8.49 8.43 10.92
CA ASP A 86 -8.78 9.53 11.84
C ASP A 86 -7.50 10.29 12.25
N VAL A 87 -6.42 9.54 12.54
CA VAL A 87 -5.13 10.12 12.94
C VAL A 87 -4.39 10.73 11.74
N LEU A 88 -4.33 10.03 10.62
CA LEU A 88 -3.67 10.53 9.40
C LEU A 88 -4.35 11.80 8.86
N MET A 89 -5.68 11.85 8.91
CA MET A 89 -6.46 12.98 8.42
C MET A 89 -6.14 14.25 9.21
N GLN A 90 -5.99 14.12 10.54
CA GLN A 90 -5.59 15.24 11.40
C GLN A 90 -4.15 15.70 11.15
N ARG A 91 -3.24 14.77 10.79
CA ARG A 91 -1.80 15.05 10.65
C ARG A 91 -1.42 15.55 9.26
N THR A 92 -1.85 14.88 8.21
CA THR A 92 -1.47 15.17 6.82
C THR A 92 -2.67 15.18 5.86
N GLY A 93 -3.90 15.04 6.34
CA GLY A 93 -5.08 14.96 5.47
C GLY A 93 -5.16 13.66 4.65
N TRP A 94 -4.35 12.66 5.00
CA TRP A 94 -4.37 11.35 4.35
C TRP A 94 -5.35 10.39 5.03
N GLN A 95 -5.82 9.39 4.29
CA GLN A 95 -6.60 8.26 4.82
C GLN A 95 -6.21 6.98 4.12
N VAL A 96 -6.43 5.84 4.75
CA VAL A 96 -6.27 4.50 4.16
C VAL A 96 -7.62 4.00 3.69
N VAL A 97 -7.72 3.51 2.46
CA VAL A 97 -8.94 2.92 1.91
C VAL A 97 -8.72 1.46 1.55
N ALA A 98 -9.66 0.60 1.91
CA ALA A 98 -9.59 -0.81 1.56
C ALA A 98 -9.94 -1.04 0.09
N VAL A 99 -9.14 -1.84 -0.59
CA VAL A 99 -9.35 -2.30 -1.96
C VAL A 99 -9.27 -3.83 -2.00
N PRO A 100 -9.88 -4.51 -3.00
CA PRO A 100 -9.87 -5.98 -3.08
C PRO A 100 -8.47 -6.58 -3.33
N GLY A 101 -7.47 -5.76 -3.65
CA GLY A 101 -6.12 -6.16 -4.02
C GLY A 101 -5.55 -5.11 -4.99
N LEU A 102 -4.87 -5.56 -6.04
CA LEU A 102 -4.40 -4.66 -7.10
C LEU A 102 -5.58 -4.02 -7.86
N VAL A 103 -5.53 -2.69 -8.00
CA VAL A 103 -6.53 -1.88 -8.70
C VAL A 103 -5.98 -1.38 -10.05
N PRO A 104 -6.84 -0.88 -10.96
CA PRO A 104 -6.38 -0.24 -12.19
C PRO A 104 -5.49 0.98 -11.90
N ASP A 105 -4.51 1.24 -12.76
CA ASP A 105 -3.57 2.35 -12.62
C ASP A 105 -4.28 3.70 -12.40
N GLU A 106 -5.26 4.02 -13.24
CA GLU A 106 -6.03 5.28 -13.13
C GLU A 106 -6.67 5.45 -11.74
N VAL A 107 -7.20 4.36 -11.19
CA VAL A 107 -7.85 4.35 -9.87
C VAL A 107 -6.82 4.52 -8.76
N PHE A 108 -5.68 3.82 -8.85
CA PHE A 108 -4.56 4.01 -7.93
C PHE A 108 -4.12 5.48 -7.91
N PHE A 109 -3.80 6.07 -9.06
CA PHE A 109 -3.33 7.45 -9.13
C PHE A 109 -4.38 8.47 -8.68
N GLU A 110 -5.67 8.24 -8.97
CA GLU A 110 -6.76 9.08 -8.47
C GLU A 110 -6.89 9.03 -6.95
N HIS A 111 -6.67 7.87 -6.31
CA HIS A 111 -6.59 7.78 -4.86
C HIS A 111 -5.46 8.63 -4.30
N LEU A 112 -4.24 8.44 -4.82
CA LEU A 112 -3.06 9.14 -4.33
C LEU A 112 -3.19 10.67 -4.51
N ALA A 113 -3.70 11.12 -5.66
CA ALA A 113 -3.93 12.53 -5.95
C ALA A 113 -4.86 13.20 -4.93
N ASN A 114 -5.78 12.43 -4.35
CA ASN A 114 -6.77 12.88 -3.36
C ASN A 114 -6.41 12.44 -1.92
N ARG A 115 -5.13 12.16 -1.64
CA ARG A 115 -4.64 11.75 -0.31
C ARG A 115 -5.36 10.51 0.26
N ARG A 116 -5.68 9.56 -0.60
CA ARG A 116 -6.20 8.24 -0.22
C ARG A 116 -5.15 7.20 -0.56
N PHE A 117 -4.74 6.40 0.41
CA PHE A 117 -3.78 5.31 0.22
C PHE A 117 -4.55 3.99 0.09
N PRO A 118 -4.59 3.36 -1.09
CA PRO A 118 -5.28 2.09 -1.28
C PRO A 118 -4.46 0.95 -0.66
N SER A 119 -5.10 0.12 0.16
CA SER A 119 -4.50 -1.05 0.79
C SER A 119 -5.37 -2.28 0.58
N GLY A 120 -4.75 -3.43 0.30
CA GLY A 120 -5.42 -4.72 0.38
C GLY A 120 -5.92 -4.98 1.80
N GLN A 121 -7.07 -5.67 1.93
CA GLN A 121 -7.67 -6.02 3.23
C GLN A 121 -7.42 -7.48 3.67
N PHE A 122 -6.41 -8.13 3.12
CA PHE A 122 -6.06 -9.50 3.47
C PHE A 122 -4.64 -9.56 4.01
N ILE A 123 -4.35 -10.55 4.83
CA ILE A 123 -2.99 -10.83 5.29
C ILE A 123 -2.50 -12.14 4.69
N ARG A 124 -1.21 -12.23 4.38
CA ARG A 124 -0.58 -13.46 3.92
C ARG A 124 -0.82 -14.61 4.91
N ARG A 125 -0.78 -15.85 4.41
CA ARG A 125 -0.90 -17.03 5.27
C ARG A 125 0.38 -17.29 6.07
N ALA A 126 0.26 -18.08 7.13
CA ALA A 126 1.37 -18.45 7.99
C ALA A 126 2.49 -19.25 7.26
N ASP A 127 2.16 -19.98 6.19
CA ASP A 127 3.13 -20.67 5.32
C ASP A 127 3.85 -19.72 4.34
N GLN A 128 3.48 -18.43 4.31
CA GLN A 128 4.02 -17.40 3.42
C GLN A 128 4.69 -16.24 4.20
N LEU A 129 5.03 -16.44 5.48
CA LEU A 129 5.59 -15.40 6.35
C LEU A 129 6.86 -14.74 5.81
N ASP A 130 7.68 -15.49 5.09
CA ASP A 130 8.97 -15.02 4.60
C ASP A 130 8.84 -14.20 3.32
N TYR A 131 7.88 -14.54 2.45
CA TYR A 131 7.66 -13.82 1.21
C TYR A 131 6.27 -14.10 0.62
N LEU A 132 5.64 -13.04 0.13
CA LEU A 132 4.45 -13.07 -0.73
C LEU A 132 4.70 -12.08 -1.86
N GLU A 133 4.40 -12.47 -3.10
CA GLU A 133 4.58 -11.60 -4.28
C GLU A 133 3.52 -10.49 -4.35
N GLU A 134 2.29 -10.79 -3.94
CA GLU A 134 1.19 -9.82 -3.89
C GLU A 134 1.30 -8.93 -2.64
N PRO A 135 0.98 -7.62 -2.75
CA PRO A 135 0.92 -6.74 -1.60
C PRO A 135 -0.27 -7.13 -0.70
N ASP A 136 0.04 -7.43 0.56
CA ASP A 136 -0.95 -7.69 1.61
C ASP A 136 -1.04 -6.51 2.58
N VAL A 137 -2.00 -6.56 3.51
CA VAL A 137 -2.21 -5.50 4.51
C VAL A 137 -0.96 -5.21 5.34
N PHE A 138 -0.09 -6.20 5.55
CA PHE A 138 1.17 -5.95 6.25
C PHE A 138 2.12 -5.10 5.40
N HIS A 139 2.36 -5.46 4.15
CA HIS A 139 3.18 -4.64 3.25
C HIS A 139 2.61 -3.22 3.12
N ASP A 140 1.33 -3.09 2.80
CA ASP A 140 0.69 -1.81 2.55
C ASP A 140 0.67 -0.93 3.80
N VAL A 141 0.16 -1.45 4.92
CA VAL A 141 -0.07 -0.65 6.12
C VAL A 141 1.18 -0.50 6.97
N PHE A 142 1.91 -1.58 7.24
CA PHE A 142 3.14 -1.47 8.04
C PHE A 142 4.25 -0.79 7.24
N GLY A 143 4.39 -1.11 5.94
CA GLY A 143 5.49 -0.62 5.10
C GLY A 143 5.37 0.84 4.71
N HIS A 144 4.17 1.32 4.36
CA HIS A 144 4.01 2.65 3.75
C HIS A 144 3.36 3.68 4.67
N VAL A 145 2.29 3.30 5.38
CA VAL A 145 1.45 4.26 6.12
C VAL A 145 2.20 5.06 7.20
N PRO A 146 3.20 4.53 7.93
CA PRO A 146 3.98 5.32 8.89
C PRO A 146 4.64 6.54 8.25
N MET A 147 5.12 6.42 7.01
CA MET A 147 5.77 7.52 6.32
C MET A 147 4.79 8.62 5.90
N LEU A 148 3.48 8.31 5.78
CA LEU A 148 2.44 9.32 5.52
C LEU A 148 2.21 10.28 6.69
N MET A 149 2.77 10.00 7.87
CA MET A 149 2.81 10.95 9.00
C MET A 149 3.81 12.10 8.79
N ASN A 150 4.75 11.93 7.85
CA ASN A 150 5.68 12.98 7.44
C ASN A 150 5.05 13.85 6.32
N PRO A 151 4.85 15.16 6.53
CA PRO A 151 4.22 16.03 5.53
C PRO A 151 4.95 16.08 4.18
N ALA A 152 6.28 16.02 4.16
CA ALA A 152 7.04 16.06 2.90
C ALA A 152 6.83 14.79 2.07
N ILE A 153 6.78 13.62 2.72
CA ILE A 153 6.49 12.35 2.05
C ILE A 153 5.03 12.28 1.62
N ALA A 154 4.11 12.72 2.47
CA ALA A 154 2.69 12.83 2.16
C ALA A 154 2.42 13.72 0.93
N ASP A 155 3.07 14.88 0.85
CA ASP A 155 2.96 15.78 -0.31
C ASP A 155 3.62 15.20 -1.56
N TYR A 156 4.76 14.51 -1.40
CA TYR A 156 5.42 13.79 -2.50
C TYR A 156 4.52 12.73 -3.12
N ILE A 157 3.89 11.88 -2.30
CA ILE A 157 3.01 10.81 -2.78
C ILE A 157 1.74 11.39 -3.43
N GLN A 158 1.23 12.51 -2.93
CA GLN A 158 0.12 13.20 -3.58
C GLN A 158 0.52 13.74 -4.97
N ALA A 159 1.68 14.39 -5.05
CA ALA A 159 2.23 14.89 -6.31
C ALA A 159 2.50 13.75 -7.30
N TYR A 160 2.94 12.59 -6.81
CA TYR A 160 3.09 11.37 -7.60
C TYR A 160 1.74 10.90 -8.17
N GLY A 161 0.67 10.89 -7.37
CA GLY A 161 -0.70 10.60 -7.83
C GLY A 161 -1.14 11.50 -9.00
N ILE A 162 -1.01 12.82 -8.81
CA ILE A 162 -1.33 13.83 -9.84
C ILE A 162 -0.46 13.62 -11.10
N GLY A 163 0.82 13.34 -10.90
CA GLY A 163 1.79 13.05 -11.96
C GLY A 163 1.43 11.79 -12.77
N GLY A 164 0.90 10.76 -12.12
CA GLY A 164 0.48 9.51 -12.75
C GLY A 164 -0.68 9.68 -13.72
N LEU A 165 -1.71 10.43 -13.33
CA LEU A 165 -2.82 10.76 -14.23
C LEU A 165 -2.35 11.51 -15.49
N ARG A 166 -1.32 12.37 -15.35
CA ARG A 166 -0.68 13.04 -16.48
C ARG A 166 0.18 12.08 -17.31
N ALA A 167 1.00 11.24 -16.66
CA ALA A 167 1.89 10.30 -17.33
C ALA A 167 1.12 9.24 -18.13
N GLN A 168 -0.03 8.79 -17.63
CA GLN A 168 -0.93 7.87 -18.33
C GLN A 168 -1.46 8.49 -19.63
N LYS A 169 -1.94 9.75 -19.59
CA LYS A 169 -2.39 10.49 -20.79
C LYS A 169 -1.27 10.68 -21.82
N LEU A 170 -0.02 10.74 -21.37
CA LEU A 170 1.17 10.88 -22.22
C LEU A 170 1.77 9.53 -22.66
N GLY A 171 1.25 8.39 -22.19
CA GLY A 171 1.78 7.06 -22.52
C GLY A 171 3.19 6.78 -21.96
N VAL A 172 3.57 7.41 -20.84
CA VAL A 172 4.91 7.29 -20.22
C VAL A 172 4.85 6.80 -18.77
N LEU A 173 3.78 6.09 -18.42
CA LEU A 173 3.53 5.61 -17.05
C LEU A 173 4.62 4.67 -16.54
N ASP A 174 5.19 3.86 -17.42
CA ASP A 174 6.30 2.93 -17.11
C ASP A 174 7.54 3.66 -16.54
N LYS A 175 7.79 4.90 -16.99
CA LYS A 175 8.89 5.72 -16.49
C LYS A 175 8.61 6.22 -15.09
N LEU A 176 7.36 6.64 -14.83
CA LEU A 176 6.95 7.12 -13.51
C LEU A 176 6.92 5.99 -12.49
N ALA A 177 6.46 4.79 -12.89
CA ALA A 177 6.48 3.60 -12.03
C ALA A 177 7.90 3.24 -11.53
N ARG A 178 8.94 3.50 -12.33
CA ARG A 178 10.34 3.34 -11.88
C ARG A 178 10.73 4.32 -10.79
N VAL A 179 10.21 5.55 -10.85
CA VAL A 179 10.44 6.55 -9.78
C VAL A 179 9.83 6.06 -8.48
N TYR A 180 8.59 5.56 -8.51
CA TYR A 180 7.94 4.98 -7.34
C TYR A 180 8.73 3.80 -6.77
N TRP A 181 9.14 2.87 -7.65
CA TRP A 181 9.90 1.70 -7.25
C TRP A 181 11.22 2.05 -6.54
N TYR A 182 11.99 3.00 -7.07
CA TYR A 182 13.28 3.39 -6.51
C TYR A 182 13.19 4.50 -5.45
N THR A 183 11.98 4.82 -4.96
CA THR A 183 11.79 5.79 -3.87
C THR A 183 10.87 5.27 -2.78
N VAL A 184 9.60 5.00 -3.12
CA VAL A 184 8.59 4.58 -2.14
C VAL A 184 8.78 3.12 -1.74
N GLU A 185 9.12 2.25 -2.68
CA GLU A 185 9.27 0.81 -2.41
C GLU A 185 10.68 0.42 -1.92
N PHE A 186 11.73 1.03 -2.48
CA PHE A 186 13.14 0.64 -2.25
C PHE A 186 14.09 1.84 -2.11
N GLY A 187 13.61 2.93 -1.50
CA GLY A 187 14.41 4.14 -1.23
C GLY A 187 15.52 3.95 -0.19
#